data_AF-A0A9D4HIA0-F1
#
_entry.id   AF-A0A9D4HIA0-F1
#
_cell.length_a   1.000
_cell.length_b   1.000
_cell.length_c   1.000
_cell.angle_alpha   90.00
_cell.angle_beta   90.00
_cell.angle_gamma   90.00
#
_symmetry.space_group_name_H-M   'P 1'
#
loop_
_entity.id
_entity.type
_entity.pdbx_description
1 polymer ?
#
loop_
_entity_poly.entity_id
_entity_poly.type
_entity_poly.pdbx_seq_one_letter_code
_entity_poly.pdbx_strand_id
1 'polypeptide(L)' 'MYGKKIVWIFPGWHSENFWQSRLDDIGCTAEQMNAAAEGSFLTSAIFYNPIEERGIANITSTSDGIWSKCAF' A
#
# COMPACT_ATOMS: atom_id res chain seq x y z
N MET A 1 16.56 -5.01 10.36
CA MET A 1 16.87 -6.46 10.24
C MET A 1 15.99 -7.02 9.14
N TYR A 2 16.55 -7.77 8.17
CA TYR A 2 15.81 -8.31 7.03
C TYR A 2 16.46 -9.62 6.55
N GLY A 3 15.81 -10.32 5.62
CA GLY A 3 16.30 -11.58 5.04
C GLY A 3 15.41 -12.78 5.36
N LYS A 4 15.80 -13.96 4.86
CA LYS A 4 14.95 -15.17 4.75
C LYS A 4 14.29 -15.68 6.05
N LYS A 5 14.74 -15.24 7.22
CA LYS A 5 14.25 -15.69 8.53
C LYS A 5 13.32 -14.68 9.22
N ILE A 6 13.11 -13.51 8.63
CA ILE A 6 12.35 -12.41 9.24
C ILE A 6 11.23 -12.01 8.28
N VAL A 7 10.02 -11.88 8.83
CA VAL A 7 8.85 -11.38 8.12
C VAL A 7 8.37 -10.12 8.81
N TRP A 8 8.15 -9.07 8.02
CA TRP A 8 7.56 -7.83 8.49
C TRP A 8 6.11 -7.72 8.05
N ILE A 9 5.25 -7.26 8.95
CA ILE A 9 3.85 -6.93 8.66
C ILE A 9 3.68 -5.45 8.98
N PHE A 10 3.29 -4.68 7.99
CA PHE A 10 3.03 -3.26 8.09
C PHE A 10 1.57 -2.94 7.77
N PRO A 11 1.05 -1.81 8.26
CA PRO A 11 -0.23 -1.30 7.79
C PRO A 11 -0.13 -0.83 6.32
N GLY A 12 -1.11 -1.18 5.50
CA GLY A 12 -1.17 -0.87 4.06
C GLY A 12 -1.86 0.45 3.71
N TRP A 13 -2.01 1.37 4.67
CA TRP A 13 -2.55 2.72 4.43
C TRP A 13 -1.47 3.78 4.20
N HIS A 14 -0.20 3.38 4.19
CA HIS A 14 0.89 4.24 3.76
C HIS A 14 0.92 4.39 2.24
N SER A 15 1.48 5.52 1.78
CA SER A 15 1.69 5.77 0.36
C SER A 15 2.58 4.69 -0.29
N GLU A 16 2.46 4.54 -1.61
CA GLU A 16 3.33 3.66 -2.37
C GLU A 16 4.82 3.98 -2.09
N ASN A 17 5.62 2.94 -1.85
CA ASN A 17 7.04 3.03 -1.55
C ASN A 17 7.41 3.97 -0.38
N PHE A 18 6.57 4.11 0.65
CA PHE A 18 6.82 4.99 1.79
C PHE A 18 8.19 4.80 2.46
N TRP A 19 8.79 3.60 2.39
CA TRP A 19 10.13 3.30 2.90
C TRP A 19 11.27 4.00 2.15
N GLN A 20 10.98 4.63 1.01
CA GLN A 20 11.91 5.50 0.26
C GLN A 20 11.72 6.99 0.58
N SER A 21 10.78 7.33 1.48
CA SER A 21 10.60 8.71 1.90
C SER A 21 11.69 9.14 2.89
N ARG A 22 12.17 10.39 2.77
CA ARG A 22 13.12 11.02 3.71
C ARG A 22 14.40 10.21 3.98
N LEU A 23 14.98 9.62 2.93
CA LEU A 23 16.23 8.85 3.02
C LEU A 23 17.40 9.67 3.61
N ASP A 24 17.42 10.97 3.37
CA ASP A 24 18.45 11.91 3.88
C ASP A 24 18.53 11.94 5.40
N ASP A 25 17.43 11.64 6.11
CA ASP A 25 17.37 11.67 7.57
C ASP A 25 17.88 10.38 8.23
N ILE A 26 17.94 9.28 7.47
CA ILE A 26 18.23 7.94 7.99
C ILE A 26 19.56 7.36 7.50
N GLY A 27 20.23 8.03 6.56
CA GLY A 27 21.57 7.64 6.07
C GLY A 27 21.60 6.31 5.31
N CYS A 28 20.45 5.85 4.79
CA CYS A 28 20.32 4.66 3.96
C CYS A 28 20.00 5.05 2.51
N THR A 29 20.48 4.26 1.55
CA THR A 29 20.12 4.46 0.13
C THR A 29 18.79 3.78 -0.22
N ALA A 30 18.20 4.17 -1.35
CA ALA A 30 16.96 3.57 -1.83
C ALA A 30 17.13 2.05 -2.08
N GLU A 31 18.27 1.62 -2.60
CA GLU A 31 18.58 0.21 -2.85
C GLU A 31 18.62 -0.59 -1.54
N GLN A 32 19.23 -0.02 -0.49
CA GLN A 32 19.29 -0.66 0.83
C GLN A 32 17.91 -0.81 1.45
N MET A 33 17.07 0.23 1.34
CA MET A 33 15.71 0.20 1.86
C MET A 33 14.81 -0.76 1.08
N ASN A 34 14.97 -0.85 -0.24
CA ASN A 34 14.23 -1.83 -1.06
C ASN A 34 14.58 -3.27 -0.68
N ALA A 35 15.85 -3.58 -0.47
CA ALA A 35 16.26 -4.91 0.00
C ALA A 35 15.72 -5.22 1.41
N ALA A 36 15.57 -4.20 2.25
CA ALA A 36 15.02 -4.36 3.60
C ALA A 36 13.49 -4.55 3.61
N ALA A 37 12.78 -3.92 2.68
CA ALA A 37 11.33 -4.00 2.54
C ALA A 37 10.86 -5.26 1.78
N GLU A 38 11.74 -5.93 1.05
CA GLU A 38 11.43 -7.13 0.28
C GLU A 38 10.78 -8.23 1.14
N GLY A 39 9.65 -8.76 0.67
CA GLY A 39 8.90 -9.82 1.36
C GLY A 39 8.08 -9.35 2.56
N SER A 40 7.89 -8.04 2.74
CA SER A 40 6.98 -7.49 3.74
C SER A 40 5.51 -7.66 3.33
N PHE A 41 4.64 -7.94 4.30
CA PHE A 41 3.19 -7.95 4.08
C PHE A 41 2.59 -6.60 4.48
N LEU A 42 1.72 -6.08 3.62
CA LEU A 42 0.93 -4.88 3.89
C LEU A 42 -0.53 -5.28 4.10
N THR A 43 -1.11 -4.93 5.24
CA THR A 43 -2.51 -5.24 5.54
C THR A 43 -3.35 -3.97 5.55
N SER A 44 -4.41 -3.94 4.73
CA SER A 44 -5.37 -2.84 4.70
C SER A 44 -6.78 -3.37 4.59
N ALA A 45 -7.75 -2.55 4.99
CA ALA A 45 -9.15 -2.83 4.73
C ALA A 45 -9.49 -2.38 3.30
N ILE A 46 -10.39 -3.12 2.66
CA ILE A 46 -11.00 -2.68 1.40
C ILE A 46 -12.16 -1.77 1.75
N PHE A 47 -12.11 -0.52 1.28
CA PHE A 47 -13.11 0.51 1.60
C PHE A 47 -14.19 0.67 0.53
N TYR A 48 -14.29 -0.27 -0.41
CA TYR A 48 -15.28 -0.27 -1.47
C TYR A 48 -15.79 -1.69 -1.73
N ASN A 49 -16.94 -1.80 -2.39
CA ASN A 49 -17.47 -3.10 -2.80
C ASN A 49 -16.76 -3.57 -4.08
N PRO A 50 -16.04 -4.70 -4.09
CA PRO A 50 -15.42 -5.21 -5.30
C PRO A 50 -16.44 -5.87 -6.25
N ILE A 51 -17.65 -6.16 -5.77
CA ILE A 51 -18.72 -6.75 -6.56
C ILE A 51 -19.45 -5.65 -7.32
N GLU A 52 -19.67 -5.87 -8.61
CA GLU A 52 -20.43 -4.96 -9.47
C GLU A 52 -21.92 -5.08 -9.18
N GLU A 53 -22.38 -4.34 -8.16
CA GLU A 53 -23.79 -4.21 -7.81
C GLU A 53 -24.17 -2.76 -7.51
N ARG A 54 -25.45 -2.43 -7.74
CA ARG A 54 -25.96 -1.08 -7.52
C ARG A 54 -26.31 -0.88 -6.05
N GLY A 55 -25.71 0.14 -5.44
CA GLY A 55 -26.06 0.55 -4.08
C GLY A 55 -27.38 1.33 -4.01
N ILE A 56 -27.71 1.85 -2.82
CA ILE A 56 -28.93 2.65 -2.57
C ILE A 56 -29.04 3.88 -3.48
N ALA A 57 -27.90 4.47 -3.86
CA ALA A 57 -27.84 5.59 -4.81
C ALA A 57 -27.97 5.17 -6.29
N ASN A 58 -28.27 3.90 -6.58
CA ASN A 58 -28.40 3.32 -7.92
C ASN A 58 -27.13 3.41 -8.79
N ILE A 59 -25.95 3.52 -8.15
CA ILE A 59 -24.62 3.54 -8.78
C ILE A 59 -23.78 2.35 -8.30
N THR A 60 -22.80 1.94 -9.12
CA THR A 60 -21.82 0.89 -8.81
C THR A 60 -20.52 1.49 -8.29
N SER A 61 -19.79 0.73 -7.47
CA SER A 61 -18.44 1.09 -6.99
C SER A 61 -17.37 0.89 -8.06
N THR A 62 -17.57 -0.08 -8.95
CA THR A 62 -16.80 -0.31 -10.17
C THR A 62 -17.18 0.71 -11.23
N SER A 63 -16.51 1.86 -11.20
CA SER A 63 -16.38 2.74 -12.36
C SER A 63 -14.89 3.04 -12.52
N ASP A 64 -14.38 2.73 -13.71
CA ASP A 64 -12.96 2.85 -14.08
C ASP A 64 -12.34 4.18 -13.58
N GLY A 65 -11.39 4.08 -12.66
CA GLY A 65 -10.42 5.14 -12.40
C GLY A 65 -10.80 6.25 -11.42
N ILE A 66 -11.90 6.16 -10.66
CA ILE A 66 -12.17 7.15 -9.59
C ILE A 66 -11.29 6.88 -8.35
N TRP A 67 -11.09 5.61 -7.98
CA TRP A 67 -10.36 5.26 -6.76
C TRP A 67 -8.84 5.25 -6.89
N SER A 68 -8.29 5.14 -8.11
CA SER A 68 -6.84 5.36 -8.33
C SER A 68 -6.42 6.82 -8.08
N LYS A 69 -7.38 7.75 -7.93
CA LYS A 69 -7.13 9.16 -7.59
C LYS A 69 -7.50 9.55 -6.16
N CYS A 70 -8.13 8.65 -5.40
CA CYS A 70 -8.61 8.92 -4.04
C CYS A 70 -8.01 7.97 -2.98
N ALA A 71 -7.06 7.11 -3.37
CA ALA A 71 -6.19 6.45 -2.41
C ALA A 71 -5.24 7.52 -1.81
N PHE A 72 -5.25 7.63 -0.48
CA PHE A 72 -4.35 8.51 0.28
C PHE A 72 -2.88 8.17 0.04
#